data_AF-A0A8T6DHL9-F1
#
_entry.id   AF-A0A8T6DHL9-F1
#
_cell.length_a   1.000
_cell.length_b   1.000
_cell.length_c   1.000
_cell.angle_alpha   90.00
_cell.angle_beta   90.00
_cell.angle_gamma   90.00
#
_symmetry.space_group_name_H-M   'P 1'
#
loop_
_entity.id
_entity.type
_entity.pdbx_description
1 polymer ?
#
loop_
_entity_poly.entity_id
_entity_poly.type
_entity_poly.pdbx_seq_one_letter_code
_entity_poly.pdbx_strand_id
1 'polypeptide(L)'
;MTMTQTVVREPVAPLVEVGQAPVVIRFEPVIEMTSELFEQFCAINDEMRIELTAERTIEIMPPLKGDSGEKEADIIADLKVWARVNGAGRAFSSNAGFTLPNRA
;
A
#
# COMPACT_ATOMS: atom_id res chain seq x y z
N MET A 1 -37.92 39.67 24.68
CA MET A 1 -37.94 39.51 23.21
C MET A 1 -36.50 39.27 22.79
N THR A 2 -36.10 38.02 22.66
CA THR A 2 -34.70 37.62 22.43
C THR A 2 -34.67 36.87 21.10
N MET A 3 -33.96 37.41 20.11
CA MET A 3 -33.81 36.77 18.81
C MET A 3 -32.58 35.87 18.83
N THR A 4 -32.78 34.57 18.63
CA THR A 4 -31.71 33.60 18.42
C THR A 4 -31.37 33.60 16.93
N GLN A 5 -30.16 34.02 16.58
CA GLN A 5 -29.67 33.98 15.20
C GLN A 5 -29.02 32.62 14.92
N THR A 6 -29.63 31.85 14.04
CA THR A 6 -29.08 30.59 13.54
C THR A 6 -28.01 30.88 12.49
N VAL A 7 -26.76 30.52 12.79
CA VAL A 7 -25.67 30.53 11.81
C VAL A 7 -25.81 29.30 10.94
N VAL A 8 -26.17 29.48 9.67
CA VAL A 8 -26.19 28.42 8.67
C VAL A 8 -24.73 28.14 8.28
N ARG A 9 -24.23 26.94 8.57
CA ARG A 9 -22.94 26.47 8.08
C ARG A 9 -23.13 25.91 6.68
N GLU A 10 -22.40 26.47 5.72
CA GLU A 10 -22.30 25.93 4.35
C GLU A 10 -21.80 24.48 4.38
N PRO A 11 -22.29 23.60 3.49
CA PRO A 11 -21.79 22.24 3.40
C PRO A 11 -20.35 22.27 2.88
N VAL A 12 -19.38 21.90 3.73
CA VAL A 12 -18.03 21.59 3.27
C VAL A 12 -18.15 20.33 2.41
N ALA A 13 -17.96 20.47 1.10
CA ALA A 13 -17.91 19.32 0.20
C ALA A 13 -16.92 18.29 0.77
N PRO A 14 -17.26 16.99 0.79
CA PRO A 14 -16.35 15.99 1.31
C PRO A 14 -15.06 16.09 0.50
N LEU A 15 -13.94 16.29 1.19
CA LEU A 15 -12.63 16.16 0.59
C LEU A 15 -12.54 14.72 0.10
N VAL A 16 -12.70 14.51 -1.21
CA VAL A 16 -12.32 13.25 -1.84
C VAL A 16 -10.80 13.23 -1.75
N GLU A 17 -10.27 12.66 -0.66
CA GLU A 17 -8.84 12.45 -0.52
C GLU A 17 -8.40 11.42 -1.54
N VAL A 18 -7.89 11.89 -2.68
CA VAL A 18 -7.13 11.07 -3.62
C VAL A 18 -6.02 10.39 -2.81
N GLY A 19 -6.09 9.07 -2.65
CA GLY A 19 -4.94 8.30 -2.19
C GLY A 19 -3.79 8.62 -3.12
N GLN A 20 -2.68 9.18 -2.61
CA GLN A 20 -1.55 9.59 -3.44
C GLN A 20 -1.16 8.42 -4.36
N ALA A 21 -1.13 8.67 -5.66
CA ALA A 21 -0.68 7.65 -6.61
C ALA A 21 0.75 7.21 -6.28
N PRO A 22 1.13 5.96 -6.59
CA PRO A 22 2.50 5.50 -6.41
C PRO A 22 3.49 6.41 -7.13
N VAL A 23 4.66 6.59 -6.53
CA VAL A 23 5.78 7.23 -7.24
C VAL A 23 6.47 6.17 -8.07
N VAL A 24 6.59 6.44 -9.37
CA VAL A 24 7.16 5.50 -10.35
C VAL A 24 8.55 5.95 -10.75
N ILE A 25 9.55 5.11 -10.50
CA ILE A 25 10.96 5.37 -10.83
C ILE A 25 11.41 4.43 -11.93
N ARG A 26 11.87 5.00 -13.05
CA ARG A 26 12.41 4.26 -14.20
C ARG A 26 13.92 4.45 -14.26
N PHE A 27 14.65 3.34 -14.24
CA PHE A 27 16.11 3.34 -14.28
C PHE A 27 16.67 3.08 -15.67
N GLU A 28 15.93 2.39 -16.53
CA GLU A 28 16.37 2.10 -17.89
C GLU A 28 16.42 3.36 -18.78
N PRO A 29 17.41 3.44 -19.70
CA PRO A 29 18.46 2.45 -19.96
C PRO A 29 19.72 2.66 -19.09
N VAL A 30 19.70 3.56 -18.11
CA VAL A 30 20.89 3.98 -17.35
C VAL A 30 21.39 2.88 -16.42
N ILE A 31 20.47 2.19 -15.72
CA ILE A 31 20.76 1.09 -14.82
C ILE A 31 19.75 -0.02 -15.08
N GLU A 32 20.23 -1.25 -15.29
CA GLU A 32 19.39 -2.44 -15.27
C GLU A 32 19.11 -2.83 -13.82
N MET A 33 17.85 -2.79 -13.40
CA MET A 33 17.45 -3.15 -12.04
C MET A 33 17.39 -4.67 -11.87
N THR A 34 18.52 -5.29 -11.48
CA THR A 34 18.57 -6.73 -11.15
C THR A 34 17.88 -7.03 -9.82
N SER A 35 17.58 -8.31 -9.56
CA SER A 35 16.96 -8.72 -8.29
C SER A 35 17.87 -8.42 -7.09
N GLU A 36 19.18 -8.57 -7.23
CA GLU A 36 20.15 -8.28 -6.16
C GLU A 36 20.24 -6.77 -5.87
N LEU A 37 20.21 -5.94 -6.91
CA LEU A 37 20.17 -4.48 -6.76
C LEU A 37 18.86 -4.03 -6.12
N PHE A 38 17.74 -4.65 -6.52
CA PHE A 38 16.44 -4.38 -5.94
C PHE A 38 16.38 -4.75 -4.45
N GLU A 39 16.90 -5.93 -4.07
CA GLU A 39 16.98 -6.35 -2.66
C GLU A 39 17.81 -5.36 -1.82
N GLN A 40 18.97 -4.92 -2.33
CA GLN A 40 19.79 -3.91 -1.65
C GLN A 40 19.08 -2.55 -1.55
N PHE A 41 18.40 -2.14 -2.63
CA PHE A 41 17.62 -0.90 -2.64
C PHE A 41 16.53 -0.92 -1.58
N CYS A 42 15.78 -2.03 -1.47
CA CYS A 42 14.78 -2.21 -0.43
C CYS A 42 15.38 -2.25 0.98
N ALA A 43 16.53 -2.90 1.17
CA ALA A 43 17.19 -2.97 2.47
C ALA A 43 17.70 -1.61 2.98
N ILE A 44 18.08 -0.70 2.07
CA ILE A 44 18.52 0.66 2.41
C ILE A 44 17.31 1.57 2.73
N ASN A 45 16.13 1.26 2.19
CA ASN A 45 14.90 2.03 2.35
C ASN A 45 13.80 1.15 2.97
N ASP A 46 14.13 0.49 4.09
CA ASP A 46 13.29 -0.55 4.70
C ASP A 46 12.00 -0.01 5.34
N GLU A 47 11.89 1.31 5.49
CA GLU A 47 10.68 2.01 5.89
C GLU A 47 9.66 2.19 4.76
N MET A 48 10.07 1.97 3.51
CA MET A 48 9.25 2.20 2.32
C MET A 48 8.57 0.92 1.82
N ARG A 49 7.41 1.09 1.18
CA ARG A 49 6.69 0.01 0.48
C ARG A 49 7.08 0.06 -1.00
N ILE A 50 7.99 -0.82 -1.39
CA ILE A 50 8.64 -0.80 -2.70
C ILE A 50 8.27 -2.07 -3.47
N GLU A 51 7.82 -1.91 -4.70
CA GLU A 51 7.48 -3.01 -5.62
C GLU A 51 8.30 -2.88 -6.91
N LEU A 52 8.73 -4.01 -7.47
CA LEU A 52 9.37 -4.08 -8.78
C LEU A 52 8.37 -4.66 -9.79
N THR A 53 8.08 -3.92 -10.86
CA THR A 53 7.18 -4.43 -11.90
C THR A 53 7.93 -5.35 -12.88
N ALA A 54 7.16 -6.11 -13.68
CA ALA A 54 7.73 -6.96 -14.74
C ALA A 54 8.52 -6.16 -15.80
N GLU A 55 8.18 -4.88 -15.97
CA GLU A 55 8.86 -3.92 -16.85
C GLU A 55 10.06 -3.25 -16.17
N ARG A 56 10.61 -3.82 -15.08
CA ARG A 56 11.79 -3.33 -14.36
C ARG A 56 11.66 -1.88 -13.88
N THR A 57 10.43 -1.50 -13.52
CA THR A 57 10.13 -0.19 -12.95
C THR A 57 9.90 -0.33 -11.44
N ILE A 58 10.38 0.63 -10.64
CA ILE A 58 10.10 0.65 -9.20
C ILE A 58 8.86 1.48 -8.93
N GLU A 59 7.94 0.93 -8.15
CA GLU A 59 6.79 1.64 -7.60
C GLU A 59 6.94 1.80 -6.08
N ILE A 60 6.90 3.04 -5.61
CA ILE A 60 6.88 3.36 -4.18
C ILE A 60 5.44 3.68 -3.80
N MET A 61 4.83 2.77 -3.03
CA MET A 61 3.45 2.89 -2.61
C MET A 61 3.32 3.89 -1.46
N PRO A 62 2.26 4.72 -1.44
CA PRO A 62 1.98 5.55 -0.27
C PRO A 62 1.75 4.68 0.97
N PRO A 63 1.93 5.25 2.18
CA PRO A 63 1.56 4.57 3.41
C PRO A 63 0.06 4.23 3.42
N LEU A 64 -0.31 3.10 4.04
CA LEU A 64 -1.71 2.81 4.30
C LEU A 64 -2.28 3.85 5.27
N LYS A 65 -3.47 4.37 4.95
CA LYS A 65 -4.25 5.20 5.89
C LYS A 65 -4.94 4.31 6.92
N GLY A 66 -5.34 4.91 8.06
CA GLY A 66 -6.01 4.21 9.16
C GLY A 66 -7.20 3.35 8.70
N ASP A 67 -8.13 3.93 7.94
CA ASP A 67 -9.33 3.23 7.45
C ASP A 67 -8.99 2.04 6.53
N SER A 68 -7.94 2.17 5.71
CA SER A 68 -7.47 1.08 4.84
C SER A 68 -6.74 0.01 5.66
N GLY A 69 -5.96 0.41 6.66
CA GLY A 69 -5.25 -0.49 7.57
C GLY A 69 -6.19 -1.28 8.48
N GLU A 70 -7.26 -0.69 8.98
CA GLU A 70 -8.30 -1.39 9.75
C GLU A 70 -8.97 -2.48 8.90
N LYS A 71 -9.37 -2.13 7.66
CA LYS A 71 -9.95 -3.11 6.72
C LYS A 71 -8.97 -4.22 6.36
N GLU A 72 -7.69 -3.89 6.14
CA GLU A 72 -6.65 -4.89 5.92
C GLU A 72 -6.54 -5.83 7.13
N ALA A 73 -6.53 -5.28 8.34
CA ALA A 73 -6.40 -6.02 9.59
C ALA A 73 -7.55 -7.03 9.79
N ASP A 74 -8.79 -6.63 9.51
CA ASP A 74 -9.95 -7.52 9.59
C ASP A 74 -9.83 -8.67 8.57
N ILE A 75 -9.55 -8.32 7.30
CA ILE A 75 -9.43 -9.31 6.22
C ILE A 75 -8.30 -10.31 6.51
N ILE A 76 -7.13 -9.84 6.95
CA ILE A 76 -6.01 -10.73 7.23
C ILE A 76 -6.24 -11.59 8.46
N ALA A 77 -6.99 -11.09 9.45
CA ALA A 77 -7.38 -11.89 10.62
C ALA A 77 -8.28 -13.05 10.21
N ASP A 78 -9.34 -12.78 9.47
CA ASP A 78 -10.27 -13.79 8.97
C ASP A 78 -9.57 -14.83 8.08
N LEU A 79 -8.74 -14.37 7.15
CA LEU A 79 -7.99 -15.25 6.26
C LEU A 79 -6.98 -16.13 7.02
N LYS A 80 -6.31 -15.58 8.04
CA LYS A 80 -5.40 -16.35 8.91
C LYS A 80 -6.15 -17.41 9.71
N VAL A 81 -7.33 -17.10 10.27
CA VAL A 81 -8.14 -18.08 11.00
C VAL A 81 -8.60 -19.19 10.07
N TRP A 82 -9.16 -18.84 8.92
CA TRP A 82 -9.59 -19.82 7.93
C TRP A 82 -8.44 -20.74 7.49
N ALA A 83 -7.28 -20.18 7.15
CA ALA A 83 -6.14 -20.97 6.68
C ALA A 83 -5.65 -21.96 7.74
N ARG A 84 -5.66 -21.57 9.02
CA ARG A 84 -5.28 -22.44 10.15
C ARG A 84 -6.29 -23.57 10.37
N VAL A 85 -7.59 -23.26 10.39
CA VAL A 85 -8.64 -24.25 10.65
C VAL A 85 -8.72 -25.29 9.53
N ASN A 86 -8.53 -24.88 8.28
CA ASN A 86 -8.69 -25.75 7.11
C ASN A 86 -7.37 -26.38 6.62
N GLY A 87 -6.23 -26.05 7.24
CA GLY A 87 -4.93 -26.52 6.77
C GLY A 87 -4.55 -25.99 5.37
N ALA A 88 -5.07 -24.82 4.98
CA ALA A 88 -4.90 -24.25 3.64
C ALA A 88 -3.60 -23.45 3.45
N GLY A 89 -2.67 -23.55 4.40
CA GLY A 89 -1.36 -22.90 4.34
C GLY A 89 -1.26 -21.63 5.19
N ARG A 90 -0.57 -20.60 4.68
CA ARG A 90 -0.23 -19.35 5.39
C ARG A 90 -0.88 -18.15 4.71
N ALA A 91 -1.25 -17.15 5.51
CA ALA A 91 -1.77 -15.87 5.03
C ALA A 91 -0.84 -14.73 5.45
N PHE A 92 -0.64 -13.78 4.55
CA PHE A 92 0.31 -12.67 4.68
C PHE A 92 -0.39 -11.32 4.47
N SER A 93 0.09 -10.27 5.13
CA SER A 93 -0.38 -8.90 4.93
C SER A 93 -0.05 -8.40 3.52
N SER A 94 -0.70 -7.32 3.11
CA SER A 94 -0.44 -6.65 1.83
C SER A 94 0.98 -6.06 1.70
N ASN A 95 1.71 -5.97 2.82
CA ASN A 95 3.11 -5.51 2.87
C ASN A 95 4.15 -6.62 2.78
N ALA A 96 3.74 -7.88 2.64
CA ALA A 96 4.70 -8.97 2.46
C ALA A 96 5.23 -8.98 1.02
N GLY A 97 6.55 -8.90 0.86
CA GLY A 97 7.21 -9.02 -0.44
C GLY A 97 7.28 -10.46 -0.92
N PHE A 98 7.11 -10.66 -2.23
CA PHE A 98 7.25 -11.95 -2.90
C PHE A 98 7.99 -11.76 -4.22
N THR A 99 8.86 -12.71 -4.57
CA THR A 99 9.44 -12.79 -5.91
C THR A 99 8.61 -13.74 -6.76
N LEU A 100 8.08 -13.23 -7.87
CA LEU A 100 7.27 -13.99 -8.80
C LEU A 100 8.15 -14.69 -9.86
N PRO A 101 7.65 -15.72 -10.57
CA PRO A 101 8.43 -16.44 -11.58
C PRO A 101 8.94 -15.57 -12.74
N ASN A 102 8.26 -14.46 -13.02
CA ASN A 102 8.67 -13.45 -14.00
C ASN A 102 9.71 -12.46 -13.45
N ARG A 103 10.17 -12.65 -12.20
CA ARG A 103 11.14 -11.81 -11.48
C ARG A 103 10.65 -10.39 -11.14
N ALA A 104 9.34 -10.20 -11.12
CA ALA A 104 8.71 -9.11 -10.37
C ALA A 104 8.77 -9.42 -8.87
#